data_AF-A0A966T8R7-F1
#
_entry.id   AF-A0A966T8R7-F1
#
_cell.length_a   1.000
_cell.length_b   1.000
_cell.length_c   1.000
_cell.angle_alpha   90.00
_cell.angle_beta   90.00
_cell.angle_gamma   90.00
#
_symmetry.space_group_name_H-M   'P 1'
#
loop_
_entity.id
_entity.type
_entity.pdbx_description
1 polymer ?
#
loop_
_entity_poly.entity_id
_entity_poly.type
_entity_poly.pdbx_seq_one_letter_code
_entity_poly.pdbx_strand_id
1 'polypeptide(L)'
;MADAPYLIALALLEQGEGRALPLQGKSLREPLAPDADPGAVGHQLALDLLMRVWQRSDQGPLRRVAADQSLLLITVPIEALQEQLPALKAAWLNSGDTAALLQGLRQIASGVWQLAQEPRQPLQYVPLG
;
A
#
# COMPACT_ATOMS: atom_id res chain seq x y z
N MET A 1 -0.96 -7.50 25.94
CA MET A 1 -1.85 -7.72 24.78
C MET A 1 -1.01 -7.39 23.57
N ALA A 2 -0.97 -8.23 22.53
CA ALA A 2 -0.30 -7.83 21.29
C ALA A 2 -1.04 -6.63 20.73
N ASP A 3 -0.32 -5.54 20.44
CA ASP A 3 -0.92 -4.37 19.83
C ASP A 3 -1.52 -4.75 18.47
N ALA A 4 -2.73 -4.24 18.21
CA ALA A 4 -3.46 -4.65 17.03
C ALA A 4 -2.75 -4.12 15.76
N PRO A 5 -2.53 -4.96 14.73
CA PRO A 5 -1.78 -4.56 13.56
C PRO A 5 -2.54 -3.51 12.75
N TYR A 6 -1.82 -2.78 11.91
CA TYR A 6 -2.37 -1.77 11.01
C TYR A 6 -2.47 -2.31 9.60
N LEU A 7 -3.63 -2.09 8.98
CA LEU A 7 -3.82 -2.27 7.55
C LEU A 7 -3.53 -0.95 6.85
N ILE A 8 -2.60 -0.96 5.90
CA ILE A 8 -2.14 0.22 5.18
C ILE A 8 -2.34 0.00 3.68
N ALA A 9 -3.06 0.89 3.02
CA ALA A 9 -3.12 1.00 1.57
C ALA A 9 -2.06 2.01 1.10
N LEU A 10 -1.34 1.69 0.02
CA LEU A 10 -0.31 2.55 -0.53
C LEU A 10 -0.27 2.54 -2.06
N ALA A 11 0.10 3.67 -2.67
CA ALA A 11 0.28 3.77 -4.11
C ALA A 11 1.72 4.19 -4.47
N LEU A 12 2.28 3.62 -5.53
CA LEU A 12 3.60 3.96 -6.06
C LEU A 12 3.42 4.78 -7.33
N LEU A 13 3.66 6.09 -7.23
CA LEU A 13 3.37 7.07 -8.26
C LEU A 13 4.58 7.93 -8.61
N GLU A 14 4.59 8.44 -9.84
CA GLU A 14 5.39 9.56 -10.32
C GLU A 14 4.47 10.79 -10.40
N GLN A 15 4.98 11.95 -9.99
CA GLN A 15 4.32 13.23 -10.16
C GLN A 15 5.35 14.35 -10.37
N GLY A 16 5.24 15.05 -11.50
CA GLY A 16 6.27 15.99 -11.92
C GLY A 16 7.61 15.27 -12.12
N GLU A 17 8.69 15.80 -11.53
CA GLU A 17 10.03 15.20 -11.58
C GLU A 17 10.30 14.21 -10.43
N GLY A 18 9.33 14.02 -9.54
CA GLY A 18 9.48 13.25 -8.31
C GLY A 18 8.63 12.00 -8.24
N ARG A 19 8.90 11.20 -7.20
CA ARG A 19 8.06 10.08 -6.80
C ARG A 19 7.13 10.48 -5.68
N ALA A 20 5.98 9.83 -5.61
CA ALA A 20 4.99 10.01 -4.56
C ALA A 20 4.51 8.65 -4.05
N LEU A 21 4.44 8.53 -2.73
CA LEU A 21 3.95 7.34 -2.04
C LEU A 21 2.81 7.75 -1.08
N PRO A 22 1.61 8.07 -1.61
CA PRO A 22 0.43 8.29 -0.77
C PRO A 22 0.10 6.99 -0.02
N LEU A 23 -0.27 7.17 1.25
CA LEU A 23 -0.56 6.10 2.21
C LEU A 23 -1.89 6.41 2.88
N GLN A 24 -2.68 5.39 3.20
CA GLN A 24 -3.85 5.49 4.08
C GLN A 24 -3.90 4.26 4.97
N GLY A 25 -4.15 4.44 6.27
CA GLY A 25 -4.04 3.34 7.24
C GLY A 25 -5.13 3.34 8.29
N LYS A 26 -5.40 2.16 8.87
CA LYS A 26 -6.30 1.97 10.00
C LYS A 26 -5.83 0.80 10.87
N SER A 27 -5.99 0.90 12.18
CA SER A 27 -5.78 -0.24 13.07
C SER A 27 -6.86 -1.30 12.82
N LEU A 28 -6.44 -2.56 12.81
CA LEU A 28 -7.34 -3.70 12.79
C LEU A 28 -7.78 -4.05 14.20
N ARG A 29 -8.93 -4.71 14.34
CA ARG A 29 -9.33 -5.31 15.63
C ARG A 29 -8.70 -6.67 15.83
N GLU A 30 -8.56 -7.41 14.74
CA GLU A 30 -8.00 -8.74 14.68
C GLU A 30 -7.00 -8.81 13.51
N PRO A 31 -5.88 -9.52 13.65
CA PRO A 31 -4.95 -9.72 12.55
C PRO A 31 -5.61 -10.42 11.37
N LEU A 32 -5.28 -9.98 10.15
CA LEU A 32 -5.61 -10.71 8.93
C LEU A 32 -4.58 -11.82 8.72
N ALA A 33 -5.03 -13.02 8.32
CA ALA A 33 -4.11 -14.04 7.84
C ALA A 33 -3.44 -13.58 6.53
N PRO A 34 -2.21 -14.03 6.21
CA PRO A 34 -1.44 -13.54 5.06
C PRO A 34 -2.18 -13.63 3.71
N ASP A 35 -2.99 -14.67 3.54
CA ASP A 35 -3.75 -14.95 2.31
C ASP A 35 -5.25 -14.65 2.45
N ALA A 36 -5.67 -14.03 3.56
CA ALA A 36 -7.07 -13.70 3.78
C ALA A 36 -7.52 -12.55 2.86
N ASP A 37 -8.81 -12.54 2.52
CA ASP A 37 -9.45 -11.37 1.95
C ASP A 37 -9.46 -10.23 2.99
N PRO A 38 -8.87 -9.06 2.68
CA PRO A 38 -8.89 -7.88 3.55
C PRO A 38 -10.30 -7.32 3.83
N GLY A 39 -11.33 -7.82 3.14
CA GLY A 39 -12.73 -7.59 3.42
C GLY A 39 -13.14 -6.12 3.29
N ALA A 40 -14.19 -5.73 4.00
CA ALA A 40 -14.75 -4.37 3.91
C ALA A 40 -13.76 -3.28 4.34
N VAL A 41 -12.87 -3.57 5.29
CA VAL A 41 -11.85 -2.60 5.74
C VAL A 41 -10.82 -2.34 4.65
N GLY A 42 -10.34 -3.39 3.97
CA GLY A 42 -9.46 -3.25 2.81
C GLY A 42 -10.11 -2.44 1.70
N HIS A 43 -11.39 -2.71 1.39
CA HIS A 43 -12.14 -1.98 0.36
C HIS A 43 -12.26 -0.49 0.67
N GLN A 44 -12.59 -0.16 1.92
CA GLN A 44 -12.68 1.24 2.34
C GLN A 44 -11.32 1.95 2.21
N LEU A 45 -10.23 1.31 2.67
CA LEU A 45 -8.89 1.90 2.58
C LEU A 45 -8.42 2.08 1.13
N ALA A 46 -8.72 1.12 0.26
CA ALA A 46 -8.45 1.21 -1.16
C ALA A 46 -9.18 2.40 -1.79
N LEU A 47 -10.47 2.56 -1.49
CA LEU A 47 -11.28 3.68 -1.97
C LEU A 47 -10.76 5.02 -1.44
N ASP A 48 -10.47 5.13 -0.15
CA ASP A 48 -9.96 6.36 0.48
C ASP A 48 -8.60 6.76 -0.12
N LEU A 49 -7.72 5.78 -0.37
CA LEU A 49 -6.45 6.01 -1.05
C LEU A 49 -6.68 6.49 -2.49
N LEU A 50 -7.57 5.86 -3.25
CA LEU A 50 -7.87 6.26 -4.63
C LEU A 50 -8.47 7.66 -4.70
N MET A 51 -9.33 8.04 -3.74
CA MET A 51 -9.82 9.41 -3.61
C MET A 51 -8.67 10.40 -3.36
N ARG A 52 -7.68 10.04 -2.54
CA ARG A 52 -6.48 10.86 -2.33
C ARG A 52 -5.61 10.96 -3.59
N VAL A 53 -5.45 9.87 -4.34
CA VAL A 53 -4.73 9.87 -5.62
C VAL A 53 -5.45 10.76 -6.63
N TRP A 54 -6.79 10.66 -6.71
CA TRP A 54 -7.63 11.49 -7.57
C TRP A 54 -7.47 12.98 -7.23
N GLN A 55 -7.60 13.38 -5.97
CA GLN A 55 -7.37 14.77 -5.53
C GLN A 55 -5.95 15.25 -5.83
N ARG A 56 -4.96 14.37 -5.68
CA ARG A 56 -3.57 14.71 -5.98
C ARG A 56 -3.34 14.97 -7.47
N SER A 57 -4.23 14.49 -8.36
CA SER A 57 -4.15 14.77 -9.80
C SER A 57 -4.34 16.25 -10.14
N ASP A 58 -4.97 17.03 -9.24
CA ASP A 58 -5.08 18.49 -9.37
C ASP A 58 -3.70 19.18 -9.34
N GLN A 59 -2.67 18.51 -8.78
CA GLN A 59 -1.31 19.04 -8.66
C GLN A 59 -0.44 18.72 -9.89
N GLY A 60 -1.01 18.05 -10.90
CA GLY A 60 -0.34 17.72 -12.16
C GLY A 60 -0.42 16.23 -12.51
N PRO A 61 0.14 15.85 -13.68
CA PRO A 61 0.05 14.49 -14.21
C PRO A 61 0.59 13.44 -13.24
N LEU A 62 -0.16 12.34 -13.11
CA LEU A 62 0.21 11.19 -12.30
C LEU A 62 0.51 10.00 -13.20
N ARG A 63 1.55 9.24 -12.85
CA ARG A 63 1.89 7.98 -13.53
C ARG A 63 2.16 6.88 -12.53
N ARG A 64 1.71 5.66 -12.84
CA ARG A 64 2.04 4.44 -12.07
C ARG A 64 3.50 4.04 -12.33
N VAL A 65 4.24 3.71 -11.28
CA VAL A 65 5.69 3.38 -11.36
C VAL A 65 5.95 1.87 -11.40
N ALA A 66 5.02 1.05 -10.92
CA ALA A 66 5.21 -0.38 -10.71
C ALA A 66 4.15 -1.26 -11.41
N ALA A 67 3.55 -0.75 -12.50
CA ALA A 67 2.48 -1.42 -13.25
C ALA A 67 1.36 -1.95 -12.32
N ASP A 68 1.22 -3.27 -12.19
CA ASP A 68 0.19 -3.92 -11.36
C ASP A 68 0.52 -3.84 -9.86
N GLN A 69 1.80 -3.69 -9.51
CA GLN A 69 2.27 -3.54 -8.12
C GLN A 69 2.27 -2.08 -7.66
N SER A 70 1.63 -1.17 -8.41
CA SER A 70 1.53 0.25 -8.04
C SER A 70 0.47 0.55 -6.98
N LEU A 71 -0.42 -0.38 -6.68
CA LEU A 71 -1.42 -0.24 -5.63
C LEU A 71 -1.35 -1.47 -4.72
N LEU A 72 -0.96 -1.26 -3.48
CA LEU A 72 -0.72 -2.33 -2.52
C LEU A 72 -1.53 -2.13 -1.26
N LEU A 73 -1.83 -3.24 -0.59
CA LEU A 73 -2.33 -3.30 0.76
C LEU A 73 -1.35 -4.13 1.59
N ILE A 74 -1.01 -3.67 2.79
CA ILE A 74 -0.10 -4.38 3.71
C ILE A 74 -0.66 -4.39 5.12
N THR A 75 -0.42 -5.48 5.84
CA THR A 75 -0.66 -5.54 7.29
C THR A 75 0.66 -5.48 8.02
N VAL A 76 0.88 -4.48 8.87
CA VAL A 76 2.14 -4.27 9.61
C VAL A 76 1.89 -4.10 11.10
N PRO A 77 2.80 -4.55 11.98
CA PRO A 77 2.74 -4.23 13.40
C PRO A 77 3.03 -2.73 13.65
N ILE A 78 2.65 -2.22 14.83
CA ILE A 78 2.74 -0.78 15.13
C ILE A 78 4.19 -0.27 15.13
N GLU A 79 5.14 -1.11 15.57
CA GLU A 79 6.57 -0.79 15.60
C GLU A 79 7.09 -0.58 14.17
N ALA A 80 6.66 -1.44 13.23
CA ALA A 80 7.00 -1.31 11.83
C ALA A 80 6.35 -0.11 11.14
N LEU A 81 5.14 0.24 11.54
CA LEU A 81 4.48 1.45 11.06
C LEU A 81 5.23 2.72 11.48
N GLN A 82 5.82 2.75 12.67
CA GLN A 82 6.47 3.95 13.23
C GLN A 82 7.90 4.15 12.72
N GLU A 83 8.65 3.07 12.48
CA GLU A 83 10.06 3.17 12.14
C GLU A 83 10.37 2.65 10.73
N GLN A 84 10.05 1.38 10.46
CA GLN A 84 10.53 0.72 9.25
C GLN A 84 9.79 1.16 7.98
N LEU A 85 8.46 1.35 8.03
CA LEU A 85 7.69 1.81 6.88
C LEU A 85 8.07 3.25 6.45
N PRO A 86 8.25 4.22 7.35
CA PRO A 86 8.80 5.54 7.00
C PRO A 86 10.20 5.45 6.37
N ALA A 87 11.08 4.59 6.89
CA ALA A 87 12.42 4.39 6.33
C ALA A 87 12.38 3.80 4.92
N LEU A 88 11.56 2.77 4.69
CA LEU A 88 11.34 2.17 3.36
C LEU A 88 10.77 3.19 2.37
N LYS A 89 9.79 3.99 2.79
CA LYS A 89 9.23 5.07 1.99
C LYS A 89 10.31 6.09 1.59
N ALA A 90 11.08 6.58 2.56
CA ALA A 90 12.14 7.54 2.30
C ALA A 90 13.19 6.99 1.33
N ALA A 91 13.63 5.74 1.54
CA ALA A 91 14.55 5.06 0.64
C ALA A 91 14.01 4.98 -0.79
N TRP A 92 12.75 4.55 -0.96
CA TRP A 92 12.13 4.43 -2.28
C TRP A 92 11.90 5.78 -2.97
N LEU A 93 11.51 6.83 -2.24
CA LEU A 93 11.37 8.16 -2.83
C LEU A 93 12.68 8.64 -3.44
N ASN A 94 13.81 8.35 -2.77
CA ASN A 94 15.14 8.73 -3.23
C ASN A 94 15.67 7.84 -4.37
N SER A 95 15.56 6.51 -4.25
CA SER A 95 16.17 5.57 -5.22
C SER A 95 15.25 5.20 -6.38
N GLY A 96 13.94 5.07 -6.12
CA GLY A 96 12.98 4.45 -7.03
C GLY A 96 13.08 2.94 -7.13
N ASP A 97 13.90 2.32 -6.30
CA ASP A 97 14.10 0.88 -6.30
C ASP A 97 12.85 0.17 -5.75
N THR A 98 11.95 -0.14 -6.67
CA THR A 98 10.68 -0.79 -6.36
C THR A 98 10.89 -2.23 -5.90
N ALA A 99 11.92 -2.92 -6.40
CA ALA A 99 12.23 -4.27 -5.96
C ALA A 99 12.67 -4.29 -4.49
N ALA A 100 13.56 -3.36 -4.11
CA ALA A 100 13.99 -3.20 -2.71
C ALA A 100 12.83 -2.79 -1.80
N LEU A 101 11.94 -1.89 -2.24
CA LEU A 101 10.74 -1.54 -1.48
C LEU A 101 9.85 -2.76 -1.22
N LEU A 102 9.52 -3.53 -2.27
CA LEU A 102 8.67 -4.71 -2.14
C LEU A 102 9.29 -5.79 -1.25
N GLN A 103 10.60 -6.00 -1.36
CA GLN A 103 11.32 -6.90 -0.46
C GLN A 103 11.24 -6.42 1.00
N GLY A 104 11.46 -5.12 1.24
CA GLY A 104 11.35 -4.54 2.58
C GLY A 104 9.93 -4.64 3.15
N LEU A 105 8.90 -4.40 2.33
CA LEU A 105 7.50 -4.56 2.74
C LEU A 105 7.18 -5.99 3.17
N ARG A 106 7.64 -7.00 2.42
CA ARG A 106 7.48 -8.42 2.79
C ARG A 106 8.17 -8.80 4.10
N GLN A 107 9.26 -8.13 4.46
CA GLN A 107 9.98 -8.42 5.70
C GLN A 107 9.25 -7.88 6.94
N ILE A 108 8.53 -6.76 6.80
CA ILE A 108 7.87 -6.10 7.92
C ILE A 108 6.38 -6.39 8.01
N ALA A 109 5.77 -6.86 6.92
CA ALA A 109 4.33 -7.10 6.83
C ALA A 109 3.99 -8.57 7.09
N SER A 110 2.91 -8.81 7.81
CA SER A 110 2.32 -10.15 7.96
C SER A 110 1.41 -10.53 6.79
N GLY A 111 1.14 -9.60 5.87
CA GLY A 111 0.38 -9.85 4.63
C GLY A 111 0.59 -8.70 3.66
N VAL A 112 0.74 -9.03 2.38
CA VAL A 112 0.97 -8.08 1.29
C VAL A 112 0.08 -8.49 0.13
N TRP A 113 -0.72 -7.57 -0.38
CA TRP A 113 -1.60 -7.79 -1.53
C TRP A 113 -1.39 -6.70 -2.56
N GLN A 114 -1.44 -7.06 -3.84
CA GLN A 114 -1.68 -6.11 -4.92
C GLN A 114 -3.19 -5.96 -5.15
N LEU A 115 -3.60 -4.74 -5.47
CA LEU A 115 -4.98 -4.44 -5.87
C LEU A 115 -5.09 -4.58 -7.39
N ALA A 116 -5.91 -5.51 -7.84
CA ALA A 116 -6.17 -5.76 -9.25
C ALA A 116 -7.66 -5.62 -9.55
N GLN A 117 -7.97 -5.06 -10.72
CA GLN A 117 -9.34 -5.02 -11.22
C GLN A 117 -9.34 -5.22 -12.73
N GLU A 118 -9.93 -6.32 -13.18
CA GLU A 118 -10.21 -6.53 -14.60
C GLU A 118 -11.45 -5.72 -15.03
N PRO A 119 -11.57 -5.36 -16.33
CA PRO A 119 -12.74 -4.66 -16.83
C PRO A 119 -14.05 -5.37 -16.45
N ARG A 120 -14.96 -4.62 -15.81
CA ARG A 120 -16.29 -5.10 -15.36
C ARG A 120 -16.25 -6.20 -14.28
N GLN A 121 -15.10 -6.43 -13.64
CA GLN A 121 -14.96 -7.32 -12.49
C GLN A 121 -14.85 -6.50 -11.19
N PRO A 122 -15.17 -7.09 -10.02
CA PRO A 122 -14.90 -6.46 -8.74
C PRO A 122 -13.40 -6.31 -8.48
N LEU A 123 -13.05 -5.43 -7.54
CA LEU A 123 -11.69 -5.31 -7.03
C LEU A 123 -11.26 -6.64 -6.39
N GLN A 124 -10.02 -7.04 -6.65
CA GLN A 124 -9.39 -8.23 -6.11
C GLN A 124 -8.12 -7.86 -5.34
N TYR A 125 -7.84 -8.62 -4.27
CA TYR A 125 -6.60 -8.56 -3.51
C TYR A 125 -5.80 -9.82 -3.83
N VAL A 126 -4.77 -9.69 -4.65
CA VAL A 126 -3.92 -10.81 -5.03
C VAL A 126 -2.71 -10.84 -4.08
N PRO A 127 -2.53 -11.90 -3.28
CA PRO A 127 -1.38 -12.00 -2.39
C PRO A 127 -0.06 -11.92 -3.15
N LEU A 128 0.87 -11.13 -2.61
CA LEU A 128 2.27 -11.07 -3.04
C LEU A 128 3.08 -11.78 -1.95
N GLY A 129 3.29 -13.09 -2.11
CA GLY A 129 3.99 -13.94 -1.15
C GLY A 129 5.36 -13.43 -0.72
#